data_AF-A0A258JH32-F1
#
_entry.id   AF-A0A258JH32-F1
#
_cell.length_a   1.000
_cell.length_b   1.000
_cell.length_c   1.000
_cell.angle_alpha   90.00
_cell.angle_beta   90.00
_cell.angle_gamma   90.00
#
_symmetry.space_group_name_H-M   'P 1'
#
loop_
_entity.id
_entity.type
_entity.pdbx_description
1 polymer ?
#
loop_
_entity_poly.entity_id
_entity_poly.type
_entity_poly.pdbx_seq_one_letter_code
_entity_poly.pdbx_strand_id
1 'polypeptide(L)' 'MIDYLIVGCGLAGISFSEIALANQKSIVVVDNDSQNSSKIAGGLYNPVILKRFSEVWQAQEQLLLM' A
#
# COMPACT_ATOMS: atom_id res chain seq x y z
N MET A 1 10.27 -18.85 3.24
CA MET A 1 8.88 -18.39 3.02
C MET A 1 8.87 -16.89 3.28
N ILE A 2 8.08 -16.11 2.55
CA ILE A 2 8.05 -14.64 2.65
C ILE A 2 6.70 -14.27 3.24
N ASP A 3 6.66 -13.41 4.26
CA ASP A 3 5.43 -13.04 4.94
C ASP A 3 4.58 -12.06 4.10
N TYR A 4 5.23 -11.14 3.39
CA TYR A 4 4.56 -10.16 2.55
C TYR A 4 5.23 -9.98 1.19
N LEU A 5 4.41 -9.94 0.14
CA LEU A 5 4.75 -9.38 -1.16
C LEU A 5 4.11 -7.98 -1.25
N ILE A 6 4.94 -6.96 -1.44
CA ILE A 6 4.52 -5.56 -1.54
C ILE A 6 4.77 -5.10 -2.97
N VAL A 7 3.72 -4.68 -3.67
CA VAL A 7 3.80 -4.17 -5.05
C VAL A 7 3.64 -2.66 -5.04
N GLY A 8 4.70 -1.95 -5.39
CA GLY A 8 4.82 -0.49 -5.35
C GLY A 8 5.55 0.02 -4.10
N CYS A 9 6.53 0.92 -4.31
CA CYS A 9 7.34 1.60 -3.30
C CYS A 9 6.97 3.10 -3.19
N GLY A 10 5.68 3.42 -3.37
CA GLY A 10 5.13 4.73 -2.96
C GLY A 10 5.08 4.89 -1.43
N LEU A 11 4.48 5.98 -0.96
CA LEU A 11 4.42 6.32 0.47
C LEU A 11 3.80 5.18 1.31
N ALA A 12 2.70 4.58 0.84
CA ALA A 12 2.05 3.47 1.53
C ALA A 12 2.91 2.20 1.57
N GLY A 13 3.52 1.84 0.43
CA GLY A 13 4.37 0.64 0.32
C GLY A 13 5.60 0.72 1.22
N ILE A 14 6.29 1.87 1.23
CA ILE A 14 7.44 2.12 2.11
C ILE A 14 7.00 2.13 3.57
N SER A 15 5.93 2.85 3.91
CA SER A 15 5.43 2.93 5.29
C SER A 15 5.09 1.55 5.86
N PHE A 16 4.39 0.71 5.09
CA PHE A 16 4.08 -0.65 5.52
C PHE A 16 5.34 -1.55 5.57
N SER A 17 6.27 -1.41 4.62
CA SER A 17 7.53 -2.16 4.62
C SER A 17 8.31 -1.94 5.91
N GLU A 18 8.45 -0.69 6.35
CA GLU A 18 9.11 -0.34 7.62
C GLU A 18 8.42 -1.00 8.83
N ILE A 19 7.09 -0.96 8.88
CA ILE A 19 6.32 -1.61 9.95
C ILE A 19 6.55 -3.13 9.94
N ALA A 20 6.51 -3.76 8.77
CA ALA A 20 6.70 -5.20 8.64
C ALA A 20 8.12 -5.62 9.08
N LEU A 21 9.15 -4.89 8.63
CA LEU A 21 10.54 -5.13 9.04
C LEU A 21 10.74 -4.94 10.56
N ALA A 22 10.15 -3.88 11.15
CA ALA A 22 10.18 -3.65 12.59
C ALA A 22 9.53 -4.79 13.41
N ASN A 23 8.57 -5.51 12.82
CA ASN A 23 7.91 -6.67 13.41
C ASN A 23 8.57 -8.01 12.99
N GLN A 24 9.82 -7.97 12.51
CA GLN A 24 10.62 -9.15 12.15
C GLN A 24 9.95 -10.01 11.06
N LYS A 25 9.21 -9.36 10.15
CA LYS A 25 8.57 -10.02 9.01
C LYS A 25 9.50 -10.00 7.80
N SER A 26 9.51 -11.10 7.07
CA SER A 26 10.20 -11.23 5.79
C SER A 26 9.34 -10.62 4.68
N ILE A 27 9.92 -9.72 3.88
CA ILE A 27 9.20 -9.02 2.82
C ILE A 27 9.95 -9.07 1.49
N VAL A 28 9.20 -9.00 0.40
CA VAL A 28 9.72 -8.67 -0.94
C VAL A 28 8.94 -7.49 -1.47
N VAL A 29 9.66 -6.46 -1.89
CA VAL A 29 9.09 -5.26 -2.53
C VAL A 29 9.42 -5.31 -4.02
N VAL A 30 8.42 -5.13 -4.87
CA VAL A 30 8.57 -5.00 -6.32
C VAL A 30 8.04 -3.65 -6.74
N ASP A 31 8.85 -2.85 -7.42
CA ASP A 31 8.46 -1.58 -8.03
C ASP A 31 8.98 -1.54 -9.47
N ASN A 32 8.30 -0.80 -10.34
CA ASN A 32 8.63 -0.67 -11.76
C ASN A 32 9.22 0.71 -12.12
N ASP A 33 9.56 1.52 -11.12
CA ASP A 33 9.97 2.93 -11.17
C ASP A 33 9.06 3.80 -12.04
N SER A 34 7.78 3.43 -12.14
CA SER A 34 6.79 4.24 -12.84
C SER A 34 6.53 5.56 -12.11
N GLN A 35 5.88 6.51 -12.79
CA GLN A 35 5.47 7.76 -12.19
C GLN A 35 4.45 7.48 -11.06
N ASN A 36 4.94 7.38 -9.83
CA ASN A 36 4.09 7.07 -8.69
C ASN A 36 3.37 8.33 -8.18
N SER A 37 2.13 8.16 -7.71
CA SER A 37 1.30 9.25 -7.19
C SER A 37 1.94 9.96 -5.98
N SER A 38 2.78 9.24 -5.22
CA SER A 38 3.46 9.79 -4.05
C SER A 38 4.54 10.82 -4.41
N LYS A 39 5.28 10.63 -5.51
CA LYS A 39 6.30 11.56 -6.03
C LYS A 39 5.65 12.85 -6.56
N ILE A 40 4.41 12.77 -7.07
CA ILE A 40 3.68 13.89 -7.67
C ILE A 40 2.81 14.64 -6.65
N ALA A 41 2.50 14.04 -5.50
CA ALA A 41 1.65 14.65 -4.49
C ALA A 41 2.28 15.91 -3.91
N GLY A 42 1.48 16.97 -3.72
CA GLY A 42 1.91 18.24 -3.11
C GLY A 42 2.13 18.20 -1.59
N GLY A 43 2.17 17.02 -0.97
CA GLY A 43 2.45 16.85 0.46
C GLY A 43 1.34 17.29 1.44
N LEU A 44 0.12 17.56 0.94
CA LEU A 44 -1.00 17.97 1.79
C LEU A 44 -1.79 16.78 2.29
N TYR A 45 -1.98 16.68 3.61
CA TYR A 45 -2.84 15.69 4.23
C TYR A 45 -4.27 16.22 4.33
N ASN A 46 -5.21 15.60 3.62
CA ASN A 46 -6.63 15.94 3.74
C ASN A 46 -7.31 14.99 4.75
N PRO A 47 -7.63 15.44 5.98
CA PRO A 47 -8.21 14.58 7.00
C PRO A 47 -9.66 14.15 6.70
N VAL A 48 -10.28 14.72 5.66
CA VAL A 48 -11.66 14.41 5.24
C VAL A 48 -11.70 13.28 4.21
N ILE A 49 -10.57 12.86 3.63
CA ILE A 49 -10.56 11.85 2.55
C ILE A 49 -11.13 10.49 3.01
N LEU A 50 -11.02 10.18 4.30
CA LEU A 50 -11.55 8.94 4.89
C LEU A 50 -13.04 9.04 5.27
N LYS A 51 -13.70 10.19 5.08
CA LYS A 51 -15.17 10.31 5.28
C LYS A 51 -15.99 9.62 4.19
N ARG A 52 -15.38 9.31 3.03
CA ARG A 52 -16.04 8.68 1.88
C ARG A 52 -15.12 7.62 1.30
N PHE A 53 -15.16 6.42 1.85
CA PHE A 53 -14.53 5.27 1.21
C PHE A 53 -15.34 4.91 -0.04
N SER A 54 -14.66 4.84 -1.17
CA SER A 54 -15.13 4.05 -2.31
C SER A 54 -14.68 2.62 -2.09
N GLU A 55 -15.57 1.66 -2.30
CA GLU A 55 -15.22 0.25 -2.26
C GLU A 55 -14.08 -0.02 -3.25
N VAL A 56 -13.13 -0.87 -2.84
CA VAL A 56 -12.13 -1.39 -3.77
C VAL A 56 -12.83 -2.24 -4.82
N TRP A 57 -12.27 -2.29 -6.02
CA TRP A 57 -12.82 -3.09 -7.12
C TRP A 57 -13.09 -4.53 -6.67
N GLN A 58 -14.36 -4.98 -6.81
CA GLN A 58 -14.80 -6.33 -6.44
C GLN A 58 -14.50 -6.72 -4.98
N ALA A 59 -14.67 -5.79 -4.03
CA ALA A 59 -14.32 -6.00 -2.62
C ALA A 59 -14.91 -7.30 -2.04
N GLN A 60 -16.19 -7.58 -2.30
CA GLN A 60 -16.85 -8.80 -1.83
C GLN A 60 -16.26 -10.07 -2.46
N GLU A 61 -16.05 -10.11 -3.78
CA GLU A 61 -15.49 -11.30 -4.42
C GLU A 61 -14.04 -11.56 -3.98
N GLN A 62 -13.26 -10.50 -3.78
CA GLN A 62 -11.88 -10.60 -3.31
C GLN A 62 -11.80 -11.14 -1.87
N LEU A 63 -12.74 -10.76 -0.99
CA LEU A 63 -12.82 -11.29 0.38
C LEU A 63 -13.16 -12.79 0.44
N LEU A 64 -13.90 -13.30 -0.54
CA LEU A 64 -14.23 -14.73 -0.63
C LEU A 64 -13.08 -15.60 -1.17
N LEU A 65 -12.08 -14.97 -1.80
CA LEU A 65 -10.90 -15.64 -2.39
C LEU A 65 -9.69 -15.69 -1.43
N MET A 66 -9.73 -14.95 -0.32
CA MET A 66 -8.74 -14.99 0.76
C MET A 66 -9.00 -16.15 1.72
#